data_AF-A0A084T6C6-F1
#
_entry.id   AF-A0A084T6C6-F1
#
_cell.length_a   1.000
_cell.length_b   1.000
_cell.length_c   1.000
_cell.angle_alpha   90.00
_cell.angle_beta   90.00
_cell.angle_gamma   90.00
#
_symmetry.space_group_name_H-M   'P 1'
#
loop_
_entity.id
_entity.type
_entity.pdbx_description
1 polymer ?
#
loop_
_entity_poly.entity_id
_entity_poly.type
_entity_poly.pdbx_seq_one_letter_code
_entity_poly.pdbx_strand_id
1 'polypeptide(L)'
;MKNVDVETPEAQIIHEQVYFGHGEKQITLIWNGISDKPDPEGDWIEMHGPKPIMGRYYADQDGTWKPLSQENYELEILQVDEVRRNAYFQFVSPLIEEAKIKRDLIKTPEAIAEAEELDRQTLAARLKIQQEHPWPKLPDSA
;
A
#
# COMPACT_ATOMS: atom_id res chain seq x y z
N MET A 1 15.29 18.34 63.11
CA MET A 1 15.64 17.43 62.00
C MET A 1 14.37 17.14 61.24
N LYS A 2 14.33 17.50 59.95
CA LYS A 2 13.18 17.28 59.06
C LYS A 2 13.13 15.80 58.70
N ASN A 3 11.99 15.15 58.94
CA ASN A 3 11.68 13.87 58.32
C ASN A 3 11.40 14.14 56.85
N VAL A 4 12.13 13.47 55.98
CA VAL A 4 11.93 13.50 54.53
C VAL A 4 10.80 12.52 54.25
N ASP A 5 9.62 13.06 53.94
CA ASP A 5 8.55 12.27 53.35
C ASP A 5 9.05 11.81 51.97
N VAL A 6 9.17 10.50 51.82
CA VAL A 6 9.51 9.86 50.56
C VAL A 6 8.26 9.90 49.70
N GLU A 7 8.23 10.84 48.76
CA GLU A 7 7.19 10.89 47.72
C GLU A 7 7.17 9.54 46.98
N THR A 8 6.00 8.90 47.03
CA THR A 8 5.67 7.70 46.27
C THR A 8 5.88 7.99 44.77
N PRO A 9 6.56 7.13 43.98
CA PRO A 9 6.75 7.39 42.57
C PRO A 9 5.38 7.49 41.89
N GLU A 10 5.17 8.61 41.21
CA GLU A 10 4.02 8.91 40.39
C GLU A 10 3.63 7.69 39.56
N ALA A 11 2.37 7.29 39.66
CA ALA A 11 1.80 6.29 38.78
C ALA A 11 2.10 6.71 37.34
N GLN A 12 2.95 5.93 36.66
CA GLN A 12 3.21 6.10 35.24
C GLN A 12 1.87 6.20 34.54
N ILE A 13 1.58 7.40 34.01
CA ILE A 13 0.41 7.63 33.18
C ILE A 13 0.54 6.65 32.01
N ILE A 14 -0.26 5.58 32.04
CA ILE A 14 -0.42 4.69 30.92
C ILE A 14 -1.17 5.55 29.90
N HIS A 15 -0.42 6.18 28.99
CA HIS A 15 -1.01 6.96 27.93
C HIS A 15 -1.83 5.98 27.08
N GLU A 16 -3.14 6.19 27.01
CA GLU A 16 -4.05 5.37 26.23
C GLU A 16 -3.60 5.42 24.77
N GLN A 17 -3.09 4.31 24.26
CA GLN A 17 -2.67 4.20 22.87
C GLN A 17 -3.92 4.19 22.00
N VAL A 18 -4.16 5.29 21.28
CA VAL A 18 -5.23 5.37 20.30
C VAL A 18 -4.66 4.99 18.94
N TYR A 19 -5.30 4.03 18.28
CA TYR A 19 -4.87 3.56 16.98
C TYR A 19 -5.76 4.17 15.90
N PHE A 20 -5.16 4.54 14.77
CA PHE A 20 -5.89 4.95 13.57
C PHE A 20 -5.52 4.03 12.43
N GLY A 21 -6.49 3.61 11.64
CA GLY A 21 -6.25 2.87 10.39
C GLY A 21 -6.87 3.52 9.18
N HIS A 22 -6.42 3.10 8.00
CA HIS A 22 -6.84 3.65 6.70
C HIS A 22 -7.52 2.56 5.86
N GLY A 23 -8.78 2.24 6.18
CA GLY A 23 -9.55 1.21 5.47
C GLY A 23 -8.77 -0.12 5.30
N GLU A 24 -8.87 -0.74 4.11
CA GLU A 24 -8.18 -2.00 3.78
C GLU A 24 -6.63 -1.89 3.74
N LYS A 25 -6.06 -0.68 3.89
CA LYS A 25 -4.60 -0.51 3.89
C LYS A 25 -4.01 -0.81 5.26
N GLN A 26 -2.90 -1.56 5.26
CA GLN A 26 -2.13 -1.93 6.45
C GLN A 26 -1.31 -0.74 7.02
N ILE A 27 -1.96 0.36 7.37
CA ILE A 27 -1.31 1.51 8.01
C ILE A 27 -1.99 1.76 9.35
N THR A 28 -1.22 1.61 10.43
CA THR A 28 -1.68 1.92 11.79
C THR A 28 -0.84 3.05 12.37
N LEU A 29 -1.44 4.19 12.66
CA LEU A 29 -0.82 5.25 13.47
C LEU A 29 -1.10 4.99 14.95
N ILE A 30 -0.09 5.16 15.80
CA ILE A 30 -0.22 5.09 17.26
C ILE A 30 -0.09 6.51 17.79
N TRP A 31 -1.17 7.02 18.38
CA TRP A 31 -1.14 8.29 19.09
C TRP A 31 -0.97 8.03 20.59
N ASN A 32 0.09 8.61 21.16
CA ASN A 32 0.47 8.41 22.56
C ASN A 32 0.03 9.56 23.49
N GLY A 33 -0.88 10.44 23.06
CA GLY A 33 -1.40 11.51 23.92
C GLY A 33 -0.49 12.71 24.15
N ILE A 34 0.70 12.75 23.54
CA ILE A 34 1.73 13.78 23.81
C ILE A 34 1.59 15.01 22.87
N SER A 35 0.92 14.84 21.73
CA SER A 35 0.64 15.90 20.76
C SER A 35 -0.86 16.02 20.51
N ASP A 36 -1.30 17.04 19.78
CA ASP A 36 -2.66 17.07 19.25
C ASP A 36 -2.99 15.76 18.53
N LYS A 37 -4.22 15.28 18.73
CA LYS A 37 -4.75 14.11 18.01
C LYS A 37 -4.56 14.38 16.51
N PRO A 38 -4.03 13.42 15.73
CA PRO A 38 -3.87 13.63 14.30
C PRO A 38 -5.21 14.09 13.72
N ASP A 39 -5.22 15.26 13.08
CA ASP A 39 -6.40 15.80 12.43
C ASP A 39 -6.81 14.82 11.33
N PRO A 40 -8.01 14.22 11.38
CA PRO A 40 -8.48 13.27 10.38
C PRO A 40 -8.90 14.01 9.09
N GLU A 41 -8.06 14.88 8.55
CA GLU A 41 -8.16 15.27 7.15
C GLU A 41 -7.71 14.06 6.29
N GLY A 42 -8.61 13.08 6.13
CA GLY A 42 -8.43 11.84 5.36
C GLY A 42 -9.30 10.67 5.85
N ASP A 43 -9.23 9.53 5.18
CA ASP A 43 -9.98 8.28 5.46
C ASP A 43 -9.52 7.54 6.74
N TRP A 44 -9.07 8.27 7.75
CA TRP A 44 -8.54 7.70 8.99
C TRP A 44 -9.67 7.38 9.97
N ILE A 45 -9.72 6.12 10.39
CA ILE A 45 -10.74 5.61 11.31
C ILE A 45 -10.07 5.26 12.63
N GLU A 46 -10.62 5.80 13.73
CA GLU A 46 -10.19 5.47 15.08
C GLU A 46 -10.59 4.04 15.42
N MET A 47 -9.62 3.28 15.95
CA MET A 47 -9.82 1.88 16.25
C MET A 47 -10.39 1.67 17.64
N HIS A 48 -11.35 0.76 17.73
CA HIS A 48 -11.93 0.35 18.99
C HIS A 48 -11.11 -0.77 19.62
N GLY A 49 -10.61 -0.51 20.83
CA GLY A 49 -9.89 -1.49 21.65
C GLY A 49 -8.41 -1.67 21.30
N PRO A 50 -7.69 -2.47 22.10
CA PRO A 50 -6.25 -2.63 21.96
C PRO A 50 -5.89 -3.33 20.64
N LYS A 51 -4.78 -2.90 20.01
CA LYS A 51 -4.23 -3.59 18.85
C LYS A 51 -3.85 -5.03 19.22
N PRO A 52 -4.28 -6.04 18.44
CA PRO A 52 -3.83 -7.40 18.65
C PRO A 52 -2.30 -7.53 18.59
N ILE A 53 -1.73 -8.28 19.53
CA ILE A 53 -0.28 -8.38 19.73
C ILE A 53 0.39 -9.26 18.65
N MET A 54 -0.37 -10.14 17.99
CA MET A 54 0.15 -11.08 16.99
C MET A 54 -0.69 -11.07 15.72
N GLY A 55 -0.01 -10.99 14.57
CA GLY A 55 -0.62 -10.95 13.23
C GLY A 55 -0.68 -9.53 12.65
N ARG A 56 -1.00 -9.44 11.35
CA ARG A 56 -1.25 -8.17 10.67
C ARG A 56 -2.75 -7.92 10.62
N TYR A 57 -3.17 -6.69 10.88
CA TYR A 57 -4.57 -6.28 10.92
C TYR A 57 -4.76 -4.95 10.20
N TYR A 58 -5.98 -4.72 9.72
CA TYR A 58 -6.43 -3.45 9.16
C TYR A 58 -7.67 -2.93 9.90
N ALA A 59 -8.04 -1.70 9.57
CA ALA A 59 -9.23 -1.03 10.10
C ALA A 59 -10.39 -1.20 9.14
N ASP A 60 -11.48 -1.83 9.58
CA ASP A 60 -12.72 -1.72 8.81
C ASP A 60 -13.38 -0.34 9.01
N GLN A 61 -14.49 -0.13 8.30
CA GLN A 61 -15.22 1.14 8.31
C GLN A 61 -15.82 1.49 9.68
N ASP A 62 -15.93 0.50 10.56
CA ASP A 62 -16.48 0.64 11.91
C ASP A 62 -15.38 0.70 12.98
N GLY A 63 -14.10 0.86 12.58
CA GLY A 63 -12.98 0.93 13.53
C GLY A 63 -12.67 -0.40 14.22
N THR A 64 -13.14 -1.53 13.67
CA THR A 64 -12.88 -2.86 14.21
C THR A 64 -11.63 -3.46 13.59
N TRP A 65 -10.78 -4.06 14.43
CA TRP A 65 -9.60 -4.79 13.99
C TRP A 65 -10.00 -6.03 13.18
N LYS A 66 -9.57 -6.12 11.92
CA LYS A 66 -9.76 -7.30 11.06
C LYS A 66 -8.43 -7.95 10.73
N PRO A 67 -8.31 -9.29 10.87
CA PRO A 67 -7.10 -10.00 10.50
C PRO A 67 -6.89 -9.90 8.99
N LEU A 68 -5.64 -9.68 8.58
CA LEU A 68 -5.25 -9.85 7.19
C LEU A 68 -5.19 -11.36 6.90
N SER A 69 -6.32 -11.94 6.48
CA SER A 69 -6.42 -13.35 6.10
C SER A 69 -5.79 -13.62 4.74
N GLN A 70 -5.47 -14.88 4.45
CA GLN A 70 -5.01 -15.28 3.13
C GLN A 70 -6.06 -15.00 2.03
N GLU A 71 -7.34 -15.07 2.37
CA GLU A 71 -8.45 -14.69 1.47
C GLU A 71 -8.39 -13.19 1.10
N ASN A 72 -8.08 -12.31 2.05
CA ASN A 72 -7.90 -10.88 1.76
C ASN A 72 -6.67 -10.60 0.90
N TYR A 73 -5.57 -11.33 1.12
CA TYR A 73 -4.38 -11.26 0.27
C TYR A 73 -4.67 -11.72 -1.16
N GLU A 74 -5.46 -12.78 -1.34
CA GLU A 74 -5.87 -13.26 -2.67
C GLU A 74 -6.76 -12.25 -3.39
N LEU A 75 -7.69 -11.59 -2.68
CA LEU A 75 -8.51 -10.50 -3.23
C LEU A 75 -7.66 -9.30 -3.65
N GLU A 76 -6.68 -8.89 -2.84
CA GLU A 76 -5.76 -7.79 -3.16
C GLU A 76 -4.91 -8.11 -4.40
N ILE A 77 -4.46 -9.36 -4.53
CA ILE A 77 -3.74 -9.86 -5.71
C ILE A 77 -4.62 -9.77 -6.96
N LEU A 78 -5.88 -10.23 -6.88
CA LEU A 78 -6.82 -10.18 -8.00
C LEU A 78 -7.07 -8.73 -8.45
N GLN A 79 -7.25 -7.82 -7.50
CA GLN A 79 -7.48 -6.41 -7.83
C GLN A 79 -6.26 -5.75 -8.48
N VAL A 80 -5.07 -5.98 -7.94
CA VAL A 80 -3.82 -5.47 -8.53
C VAL A 80 -3.59 -6.10 -9.92
N ASP A 81 -3.89 -7.38 -10.11
CA ASP A 81 -3.80 -8.04 -11.42
C ASP A 81 -4.74 -7.40 -12.45
N GLU A 82 -6.00 -7.17 -12.08
CA GLU A 82 -7.00 -6.55 -12.95
C GLU A 82 -6.57 -5.14 -13.38
N VAL A 83 -6.16 -4.30 -12.42
CA VAL A 83 -5.71 -2.93 -12.70
C VAL A 83 -4.50 -2.93 -13.61
N ARG A 84 -3.50 -3.79 -13.32
CA ARG A 84 -2.30 -3.90 -14.16
C ARG A 84 -2.67 -4.39 -15.55
N ARG A 85 -3.49 -5.43 -15.68
CA ARG A 85 -3.90 -5.97 -16.98
C ARG A 85 -4.58 -4.91 -17.84
N ASN A 86 -5.47 -4.11 -17.25
CA ASN A 86 -6.09 -2.99 -17.96
C ASN A 86 -5.06 -1.93 -18.38
N ALA A 87 -4.14 -1.55 -17.49
CA ALA A 87 -3.07 -0.60 -17.83
C ALA A 87 -2.11 -1.13 -18.91
N TYR A 88 -1.75 -2.42 -18.87
CA TYR A 88 -0.98 -3.07 -19.94
C TYR A 88 -1.71 -2.99 -21.28
N PHE A 89 -3.02 -3.29 -21.28
CA PHE A 89 -3.82 -3.22 -22.50
C PHE A 89 -3.88 -1.80 -23.08
N GLN A 90 -3.98 -0.77 -22.22
CA GLN A 90 -4.08 0.62 -22.67
C GLN A 90 -2.74 1.22 -23.12
N PHE A 91 -1.64 0.92 -22.42
CA PHE A 91 -0.38 1.64 -22.60
C PHE A 91 0.76 0.80 -23.18
N VAL A 92 0.74 -0.52 -22.99
CA VAL A 92 1.84 -1.41 -23.40
C VAL A 92 1.51 -2.13 -24.70
N SER A 93 0.31 -2.73 -24.81
CA SER A 93 -0.09 -3.48 -26.00
C SER A 93 0.00 -2.66 -27.29
N PRO A 94 -0.50 -1.40 -27.36
CA PRO A 94 -0.46 -0.63 -28.62
C PRO A 94 0.98 -0.35 -29.08
N LEU A 95 1.91 -0.11 -28.15
CA LEU A 95 3.32 0.14 -28.47
C LEU A 95 3.99 -1.11 -29.03
N ILE A 96 3.74 -2.27 -28.44
CA ILE A 96 4.26 -3.57 -28.91
C ILE A 96 3.70 -3.88 -30.30
N GLU A 97 2.40 -3.71 -30.49
CA GLU A 97 1.73 -3.99 -31.75
C GLU A 97 2.25 -3.09 -32.88
N GLU A 98 2.39 -1.79 -32.63
CA GLU A 98 2.92 -0.85 -33.61
C GLU A 98 4.40 -1.12 -33.92
N ALA A 99 5.23 -1.39 -32.90
CA ALA A 99 6.63 -1.77 -33.10
C ALA A 99 6.75 -3.02 -33.98
N LYS A 100 5.87 -4.01 -33.74
CA LYS A 100 5.80 -5.24 -34.53
C LYS A 100 5.37 -4.96 -35.97
N ILE A 101 4.34 -4.14 -36.21
CA ILE A 101 3.92 -3.76 -37.57
C ILE A 101 5.07 -3.09 -38.32
N LYS A 102 5.75 -2.13 -37.69
CA LYS A 102 6.88 -1.43 -38.29
C LYS A 102 8.03 -2.37 -38.65
N ARG A 103 8.40 -3.26 -37.71
CA ARG A 103 9.51 -4.21 -37.88
C ARG A 103 9.20 -5.35 -38.84
N ASP A 104 7.99 -5.89 -38.79
CA ASP A 104 7.66 -7.17 -39.46
C ASP A 104 6.85 -6.99 -40.74
N LEU A 105 6.22 -5.84 -40.94
CA LEU A 105 5.38 -5.57 -42.12
C LEU A 105 5.92 -4.42 -42.98
N ILE A 106 6.34 -3.31 -42.37
CA ILE A 106 6.83 -2.12 -43.11
C ILE A 106 8.30 -2.28 -43.54
N LYS A 107 9.20 -2.67 -42.62
CA LYS A 107 10.60 -3.08 -42.90
C LYS A 107 11.53 -2.05 -43.55
N THR A 108 11.17 -0.78 -43.58
CA THR A 108 12.11 0.28 -43.97
C THR A 108 13.09 0.59 -42.83
N PRO A 109 14.32 1.08 -43.10
CA PRO A 109 15.27 1.46 -42.06
C PRO A 109 14.68 2.44 -41.03
N GLU A 110 13.87 3.40 -41.47
CA GLU A 110 13.21 4.40 -40.63
C GLU A 110 12.19 3.73 -39.69
N ALA A 111 11.32 2.88 -40.23
CA ALA A 111 10.36 2.12 -39.44
C ALA A 111 11.03 1.19 -38.42
N ILE A 112 12.17 0.58 -38.76
CA ILE A 112 12.93 -0.25 -37.81
C ILE A 112 13.46 0.60 -36.65
N ALA A 113 14.03 1.79 -36.94
CA ALA A 113 14.48 2.71 -35.89
C ALA A 113 13.34 3.21 -35.00
N GLU A 114 12.17 3.50 -35.58
CA GLU A 114 10.96 3.85 -34.82
C GLU A 114 10.48 2.69 -33.93
N ALA A 115 10.54 1.44 -34.41
CA ALA A 115 10.19 0.27 -33.62
C ALA A 115 11.09 0.10 -32.38
N GLU A 116 12.39 0.39 -32.49
CA GLU A 116 13.32 0.36 -31.35
C GLU A 116 13.02 1.44 -30.30
N GLU A 117 12.54 2.61 -30.73
CA GLU A 117 12.04 3.64 -29.81
C GLU A 117 10.75 3.20 -29.11
N LEU A 118 9.80 2.62 -29.84
CA LEU A 118 8.56 2.08 -29.26
C LEU A 118 8.83 0.95 -28.26
N ASP A 119 9.83 0.10 -28.49
CA ASP A 119 10.24 -0.93 -27.52
C ASP A 119 10.82 -0.31 -26.23
N ARG A 120 11.58 0.80 -26.34
CA ARG A 120 12.06 1.53 -25.15
C ARG A 120 10.90 2.14 -24.37
N GLN A 121 9.92 2.72 -25.05
CA GLN A 121 8.71 3.25 -24.42
C GLN A 121 7.88 2.15 -23.78
N THR A 122 7.79 0.98 -24.42
CA THR A 122 7.14 -0.22 -23.88
C THR A 122 7.75 -0.64 -22.55
N LEU A 123 9.09 -0.72 -22.48
CA LEU A 123 9.79 -1.05 -21.24
C LEU A 123 9.56 0.00 -20.15
N ALA A 124 9.62 1.29 -20.50
CA ALA A 124 9.35 2.38 -19.56
C ALA A 124 7.91 2.33 -19.01
N ALA A 125 6.91 2.17 -19.87
CA ALA A 125 5.51 2.05 -19.50
C ALA A 125 5.27 0.82 -18.61
N ARG A 126 5.85 -0.32 -18.97
CA ARG A 126 5.81 -1.55 -18.17
C ARG A 126 6.37 -1.33 -16.76
N LEU A 127 7.52 -0.68 -16.64
CA LEU A 127 8.15 -0.41 -15.34
C LEU A 127 7.31 0.55 -14.51
N LYS A 128 6.75 1.59 -15.13
CA LYS A 128 5.85 2.54 -14.47
C LYS A 128 4.62 1.83 -13.89
N ILE A 129 3.94 1.00 -14.67
CA ILE A 129 2.79 0.19 -14.20
C ILE A 129 3.17 -0.66 -12.98
N GLN A 130 4.37 -1.24 -12.97
CA GLN A 130 4.86 -2.06 -11.85
C GLN A 130 5.17 -1.25 -10.59
N GLN A 131 5.62 -0.01 -10.76
CA GLN A 131 5.92 0.90 -9.65
C GLN A 131 4.64 1.50 -9.04
N GLU A 132 3.67 1.86 -9.89
CA GLU A 132 2.38 2.43 -9.47
C GLU A 132 1.43 1.38 -8.89
N HIS A 133 1.55 0.12 -9.32
CA HIS A 133 0.72 -1.00 -8.88
C HIS A 133 1.60 -2.18 -8.43
N PRO A 134 2.33 -2.05 -7.30
CA PRO A 134 3.16 -3.14 -6.79
C PRO A 134 2.27 -4.32 -6.36
N TRP A 135 2.81 -5.54 -6.48
CA TRP A 135 2.12 -6.71 -5.94
C TRP A 135 2.01 -6.61 -4.41
N PRO A 136 0.88 -7.05 -3.83
CA PRO A 136 0.73 -7.22 -2.38
C PRO A 136 1.86 -8.06 -1.80
N LYS A 137 2.28 -7.73 -0.58
CA LYS A 137 3.28 -8.52 0.13
C LYS A 137 2.59 -9.73 0.74
N LEU A 138 3.20 -10.91 0.59
CA LEU A 138 2.75 -12.13 1.28
C LEU A 138 2.56 -11.83 2.77
N PRO A 139 1.44 -12.28 3.38
CA PRO A 139 1.32 -12.26 4.82
C PRO A 139 2.45 -13.13 5.40
N ASP A 140 3.13 -12.64 6.44
CA ASP A 140 4.16 -13.42 7.12
C ASP A 140 3.51 -14.74 7.58
N SER A 141 4.05 -15.87 7.15
CA SER A 141 3.62 -17.18 7.64
C SER A 141 3.91 -17.24 9.13
N ALA A 142 2.85 -17.33 9.93
CA ALA A 142 2.91 -17.56 11.37
C ALA A 142 3.61 -18.89 11.71
#